data_AF-A0A1X6Z6T8-F1
#
_entry.id   AF-A0A1X6Z6T8-F1
#
_cell.length_a   1.000
_cell.length_b   1.000
_cell.length_c   1.000
_cell.angle_alpha   90.00
_cell.angle_beta   90.00
_cell.angle_gamma   90.00
#
_symmetry.space_group_name_H-M   'P 1'
#
loop_
_entity.id
_entity.type
_entity.pdbx_description
1 polymer ?
#
loop_
_entity_poly.entity_id
_entity_poly.type
_entity_poly.pdbx_seq_one_letter_code
_entity_poly.pdbx_strand_id
1 'polypeptide(L)' 'MSEAKRRQMYWEMQDIVANQGGVIVPMFANWVFGHSDKIAVPDQMASNWDLDGERWSLA' A
#
# COMPACT_ATOMS: atom_id res chain seq x y z
N MET A 1 -26.24 17.11 24.43
CA MET A 1 -24.76 17.29 24.46
C MET A 1 -24.46 18.77 24.56
N SER A 2 -23.46 19.20 25.35
CA SER A 2 -23.06 20.61 25.45
C SER A 2 -22.14 21.03 24.30
N GLU A 3 -22.17 22.31 23.93
CA GLU A 3 -21.33 22.85 22.86
C GLU A 3 -19.83 22.69 23.17
N ALA A 4 -19.44 22.86 24.44
CA ALA A 4 -18.08 22.66 24.91
C ALA A 4 -17.58 21.23 24.64
N LYS A 5 -18.41 20.22 24.94
CA LYS A 5 -18.04 18.82 24.73
C LYS A 5 -17.90 18.48 23.24
N ARG A 6 -18.74 19.06 22.38
CA ARG A 6 -18.64 18.91 20.92
C ARG A 6 -17.33 19.52 20.39
N ARG A 7 -16.98 20.71 20.86
CA ARG A 7 -15.74 21.40 20.47
C ARG A 7 -14.49 20.61 20.85
N GLN A 8 -14.50 20.03 22.05
CA GLN A 8 -13.39 19.22 22.54
C GLN A 8 -13.16 17.96 21.69
N MET A 9 -14.24 17.25 21.32
CA MET A 9 -14.13 16.07 20.44
C MET A 9 -13.52 16.41 19.07
N TYR A 10 -13.93 17.53 18.45
CA TYR A 10 -13.35 17.94 17.16
C TYR A 10 -11.90 18.39 17.27
N TRP A 11 -11.50 18.95 18.40
CA TRP A 11 -10.12 19.31 18.66
C TRP A 11 -9.25 18.05 18.79
N GLU A 12 -9.71 17.08 19.57
CA GLU A 12 -9.01 15.80 19.77
C GLU A 12 -8.86 15.01 18.47
N MET A 13 -9.90 14.97 17.62
CA MET A 13 -9.81 14.37 16.29
C MET A 13 -8.71 15.02 15.43
N GLN A 14 -8.55 16.34 15.50
CA GLN A 14 -7.52 17.04 14.74
C GLN A 14 -6.12 16.74 15.28
N ASP A 15 -5.95 16.68 16.60
CA ASP A 15 -4.66 16.33 17.22
C ASP A 15 -4.22 14.91 16.86
N ILE A 16 -5.15 13.95 16.90
CA ILE A 16 -4.89 12.57 16.51
C ILE A 16 -4.40 12.51 15.06
N VAL A 17 -5.07 13.17 14.12
CA VAL A 17 -4.69 13.14 12.70
C VAL A 17 -3.34 13.83 12.47
N ALA A 18 -3.09 14.97 13.12
CA ALA A 18 -1.91 15.79 12.87
C ALA A 18 -0.64 15.25 13.54
N ASN A 19 -0.75 14.84 14.81
CA ASN A 19 0.41 14.58 15.66
C ASN A 19 0.59 13.10 16.01
N GLN A 20 -0.49 12.33 15.99
CA GLN A 20 -0.50 10.92 16.40
C GLN A 20 -0.82 9.97 15.23
N GLY A 21 -1.14 10.54 14.06
CA GLY A 21 -1.57 9.82 12.88
C GLY A 21 -0.40 9.08 12.23
N GLY A 22 -0.69 7.92 11.64
CA GLY A 22 0.30 7.20 10.84
C GLY A 22 0.76 8.02 9.64
N VAL A 23 2.04 7.91 9.28
CA VAL A 23 2.60 8.49 8.07
C VAL A 23 2.45 7.51 6.90
N ILE A 24 1.94 7.98 5.76
CA ILE A 24 1.99 7.23 4.51
C ILE A 24 3.33 7.55 3.85
N VAL A 25 4.25 6.60 3.88
CA VAL A 25 5.54 6.70 3.18
C VAL A 25 5.42 5.97 1.85
N PRO A 26 5.33 6.68 0.71
CA PRO A 26 5.33 6.02 -0.58
C PRO A 26 6.72 5.42 -0.82
N MET A 27 6.80 4.09 -0.84
CA MET A 27 7.99 3.36 -1.29
C MET A 27 7.79 2.92 -2.74
N PHE A 28 8.75 3.27 -3.60
CA PHE A 28 8.87 2.66 -4.92
C PHE A 28 9.65 1.36 -4.78
N ALA A 29 8.95 0.24 -4.70
CA ALA A 29 9.58 -1.08 -4.68
C ALA A 29 10.17 -1.36 -6.07
N ASN A 30 11.50 -1.37 -6.18
CA ASN A 30 12.18 -1.82 -7.39
C ASN A 30 12.48 -3.31 -7.25
N TRP A 31 11.67 -4.16 -7.89
CA TRP A 31 11.79 -5.60 -7.83
C TRP A 31 12.84 -6.08 -8.83
N VAL A 32 13.85 -6.80 -8.34
CA VAL A 32 14.88 -7.43 -9.17
C VAL A 32 14.64 -8.92 -9.20
N PHE A 33 14.30 -9.46 -10.36
CA PHE A 33 14.11 -10.89 -10.58
C PHE A 33 15.41 -11.50 -11.13
N GLY A 34 15.90 -12.56 -10.47
CA GLY A 34 17.01 -13.37 -10.96
C GLY A 34 16.49 -14.70 -11.48
N HIS A 35 16.81 -15.05 -12.73
CA HIS A 35 16.51 -16.36 -13.31
C HIS A 35 17.81 -17.02 -13.79
N SER A 36 17.81 -18.35 -13.88
CA SER A 36 18.90 -19.10 -14.49
C SER A 36 18.90 -18.90 -16.01
N ASP A 37 20.08 -18.81 -16.63
CA ASP A 37 20.22 -18.75 -18.10
C ASP A 37 19.69 -19.99 -18.82
N LYS A 38 19.44 -21.08 -18.07
CA LYS A 38 18.86 -22.33 -18.59
C LYS A 38 17.34 -22.28 -18.77
N ILE A 39 16.70 -21.21 -18.32
CA ILE A 39 15.25 -21.04 -18.33
C ILE A 39 14.91 -19.84 -19.23
N ALA A 40 14.09 -20.06 -20.25
CA ALA A 40 13.62 -18.99 -21.11
C ALA A 40 12.55 -18.15 -20.39
N VAL A 41 12.67 -16.83 -20.48
CA VAL A 41 11.69 -15.86 -20.00
C VAL A 41 11.31 -14.90 -21.15
N PRO A 42 10.12 -14.28 -21.12
CA PRO A 42 9.74 -13.27 -22.09
C PRO A 42 10.65 -12.04 -22.05
N ASP A 43 10.84 -11.36 -23.19
CA ASP A 43 11.64 -10.13 -23.29
C ASP A 43 11.11 -8.99 -22.39
N GLN A 44 9.82 -9.01 -22.09
CA GLN A 44 9.16 -8.05 -21.21
C GLN A 44 8.48 -8.76 -20.04
N MET A 45 9.01 -8.56 -18.84
CA MET A 45 8.41 -9.02 -17.59
C MET A 45 7.40 -7.98 -17.08
N ALA A 46 6.24 -8.44 -16.60
CA ALA A 46 5.25 -7.58 -15.96
C ALA A 46 5.72 -7.12 -14.57
N SER A 47 5.30 -5.94 -14.13
CA SER A 47 5.62 -5.40 -12.80
C SER A 47 4.64 -5.84 -11.70
N ASN A 48 3.91 -6.93 -11.93
CA ASN A 48 2.93 -7.44 -10.97
C ASN A 48 3.64 -8.23 -9.85
N TRP A 49 3.00 -8.33 -8.69
CA TRP A 49 3.48 -9.25 -7.65
C TRP A 49 3.30 -10.70 -8.12
N ASP A 50 4.08 -11.63 -7.56
CA ASP A 50 4.09 -13.05 -7.98
C ASP A 50 2.69 -13.68 -8.09
N LEU A 51 1.73 -13.20 -7.28
CA LEU A 51 0.34 -13.69 -7.23
C LEU A 51 -0.72 -12.68 -7.73
N ASP A 52 -0.30 -11.54 -8.28
CA ASP A 52 -1.21 -10.50 -8.81
C ASP A 52 -1.63 -10.78 -10.27
N GLY A 53 -1.21 -11.93 -10.80
CA GLY A 53 -1.52 -12.42 -12.16
C GLY A 53 -2.55 -13.55 -12.24
N GLU A 54 -3.20 -13.95 -11.14
CA GLU A 54 -4.08 -15.13 -11.05
C GLU A 54 -5.42 -15.01 -11.82
N ARG A 55 -5.38 -14.63 -13.10
CA ARG A 55 -6.55 -14.70 -13.99
C ARG A 55 -7.08 -16.12 -14.19
N TRP A 56 -6.35 -17.13 -13.72
CA TRP A 56 -6.73 -18.55 -13.73
C TRP A 56 -7.63 -18.97 -12.55
N SER A 57 -7.74 -18.17 -11.48
CA SER A 57 -8.59 -18.48 -10.31
C SER A 57 -10.08 -18.13 -10.51
N LEU A 58 -10.41 -17.51 -11.64
CA LEU A 58 -11.77 -17.28 -12.13
C LEU A 58 -12.06 -18.24 -13.31
N ALA A 59 -12.11 -19.54 -13.02
CA ALA A 59 -12.67 -20.56 -13.92
C ALA A 59 -13.54 -21.53 -13.12
#